data_AF-A0A964P5Y4-F1
#
_entry.id   AF-A0A964P5Y4-F1
#
_cell.length_a   1.000
_cell.length_b   1.000
_cell.length_c   1.000
_cell.angle_alpha   90.00
_cell.angle_beta   90.00
_cell.angle_gamma   90.00
#
_symmetry.space_group_name_H-M   'P 1'
#
loop_
_entity.id
_entity.type
_entity.pdbx_description
1 polymer ?
#
loop_
_entity_poly.entity_id
_entity_poly.type
_entity_poly.pdbx_seq_one_letter_code
_entity_poly.pdbx_strand_id
1 'polypeptide(L)' 'MTTRKIDSRAVFIVVLSYAPHMELLTLDNALAFLALSALEIILGVDNVIYIAILCGRLPKEDQQFARNVGLGLAMAVRIG' A
#
# COMPACT_ATOMS: atom_id res chain seq x y z
N MET A 1 -42.33 26.09 -18.14
CA MET A 1 -41.10 25.38 -18.50
C MET A 1 -40.51 24.83 -17.19
N THR A 2 -40.89 23.59 -16.86
CA THR A 2 -40.80 22.98 -15.52
C THR A 2 -39.38 22.49 -15.22
N THR A 3 -38.78 22.98 -14.13
CA THR A 3 -37.52 22.45 -13.59
C THR A 3 -37.80 21.10 -12.93
N ARG A 4 -37.33 20.00 -13.54
CA ARG A 4 -37.34 18.67 -12.91
C ARG A 4 -36.50 18.74 -11.64
N LYS A 5 -37.13 18.75 -10.47
CA LYS A 5 -36.46 18.42 -9.21
C LYS A 5 -35.86 17.03 -9.36
N ILE A 6 -34.54 16.93 -9.43
CA ILE A 6 -33.85 15.65 -9.24
C ILE A 6 -34.08 15.27 -7.78
N ASP A 7 -34.92 14.26 -7.58
CA ASP A 7 -35.25 13.73 -6.27
C ASP A 7 -33.98 13.15 -5.64
N SER A 8 -33.53 13.71 -4.52
CA SER A 8 -32.35 13.22 -3.79
C SER A 8 -32.48 11.73 -3.42
N ARG A 9 -33.71 11.21 -3.31
CA ARG A 9 -33.96 9.78 -3.08
C ARG A 9 -33.60 8.95 -4.31
N ALA A 10 -33.86 9.47 -5.52
CA ALA A 10 -33.46 8.81 -6.77
C ALA A 10 -31.93 8.79 -6.92
N VAL A 11 -31.25 9.88 -6.53
CA VAL A 11 -29.78 9.93 -6.53
C VAL A 11 -29.20 8.89 -5.55
N PHE A 12 -29.77 8.79 -4.35
CA PHE A 12 -29.32 7.85 -3.33
C PHE A 12 -29.50 6.38 -3.75
N ILE A 13 -30.63 6.05 -4.41
CA ILE A 13 -30.90 4.70 -4.92
C ILE A 13 -29.94 4.33 -6.06
N VAL A 14 -29.64 5.28 -6.96
CA VAL A 14 -28.68 5.04 -8.06
C VAL A 14 -27.27 4.80 -7.52
N VAL A 15 -26.83 5.55 -6.50
CA VAL A 15 -25.51 5.35 -5.88
C VAL A 15 -25.41 3.99 -5.19
N LEU A 16 -26.45 3.57 -4.47
CA LEU A 16 -26.48 2.24 -3.83
C LEU A 16 -26.53 1.10 -4.84
N SER A 17 -27.14 1.30 -6.01
CA SER A 17 -27.15 0.30 -7.09
C SER A 17 -25.79 0.16 -7.79
N TYR A 18 -24.94 1.19 -7.74
CA TYR A 18 -23.56 1.15 -8.24
C TYR A 18 -22.56 0.67 -7.19
N ALA A 19 -22.99 0.45 -5.94
CA ALA A 19 -22.13 -0.09 -4.91
C ALA A 19 -21.67 -1.49 -5.33
N PRO A 20 -20.37 -1.69 -5.61
CA PRO A 20 -19.89 -2.97 -6.09
C PRO A 20 -20.16 -4.04 -5.03
N HIS A 21 -20.84 -5.11 -5.43
CA HIS A 21 -20.96 -6.30 -4.59
C HIS A 21 -19.55 -6.87 -4.41
N MET A 22 -18.99 -6.70 -3.21
CA MET A 22 -17.61 -7.09 -2.90
C MET A 22 -17.51 -8.61 -2.76
N GLU A 23 -17.48 -9.32 -3.89
CA GLU A 23 -17.04 -10.71 -3.88
C GLU A 23 -15.52 -10.73 -3.67
N LEU A 24 -15.12 -11.00 -2.43
CA LEU A 24 -13.72 -10.99 -1.97
C LEU A 24 -12.81 -11.92 -2.79
N LEU A 25 -13.36 -12.95 -3.46
CA LEU A 25 -12.64 -13.94 -4.25
C LEU A 25 -12.97 -13.90 -5.75
N THR A 26 -13.29 -12.72 -6.30
CA THR A 26 -13.32 -12.56 -7.76
C THR A 26 -11.90 -12.49 -8.35
N LEU A 27 -11.75 -12.91 -9.61
CA LEU A 27 -10.47 -12.93 -10.32
C LEU A 27 -9.81 -11.54 -10.36
N ASP A 28 -10.61 -10.50 -10.56
CA ASP A 28 -10.15 -9.11 -10.62
C ASP A 28 -9.56 -8.64 -9.28
N ASN A 29 -10.19 -9.02 -8.16
CA ASN A 29 -9.74 -8.65 -6.82
C ASN A 29 -8.46 -9.42 -6.43
N ALA A 30 -8.33 -10.68 -6.86
CA ALA A 30 -7.12 -11.45 -6.67
C ALA A 30 -5.92 -10.84 -7.41
N LEU A 31 -6.14 -10.37 -8.65
CA LEU A 31 -5.12 -9.65 -9.42
C LEU A 31 -4.74 -8.31 -8.77
N ALA A 32 -5.73 -7.55 -8.29
CA ALA A 32 -5.48 -6.30 -7.57
C ALA A 32 -4.70 -6.53 -6.27
N PHE A 33 -5.06 -7.55 -5.49
CA PHE A 33 -4.34 -7.93 -4.28
C PHE A 33 -2.90 -8.35 -4.58
N LEU A 34 -2.69 -9.14 -5.64
CA LEU A 34 -1.35 -9.53 -6.08
C LEU A 34 -0.52 -8.33 -6.51
N ALA A 35 -1.09 -7.44 -7.32
CA ALA A 35 -0.41 -6.22 -7.77
C ALA A 35 -0.04 -5.31 -6.59
N LEU A 36 -0.96 -5.11 -5.64
CA LEU A 36 -0.71 -4.32 -4.43
C LEU A 36 0.37 -4.98 -3.55
N SER A 37 0.30 -6.29 -3.36
CA SER A 37 1.31 -7.04 -2.59
C SER A 37 2.67 -6.99 -3.28
N ALA A 38 2.73 -7.09 -4.60
CA ALA A 38 3.95 -6.99 -5.37
C ALA A 38 4.57 -5.58 -5.28
N LEU A 39 3.74 -4.53 -5.42
CA LEU A 39 4.19 -3.15 -5.26
C LEU A 39 4.72 -2.89 -3.84
N GLU A 40 4.05 -3.42 -2.83
CA GLU A 40 4.49 -3.37 -1.44
C GLU A 40 5.83 -4.10 -1.25
N ILE A 41 6.04 -5.25 -1.89
CA ILE A 41 7.34 -5.92 -1.80
C ILE A 41 8.44 -5.08 -2.46
N ILE A 42 8.21 -4.54 -3.66
CA ILE A 42 9.20 -3.73 -4.40
C ILE A 42 9.61 -2.50 -3.58
N LEU A 43 8.63 -1.74 -3.07
CA LEU A 43 8.86 -0.58 -2.20
C LEU A 43 9.60 -0.96 -0.91
N GLY A 44 9.33 -2.15 -0.36
CA GLY A 44 10.02 -2.65 0.83
C GLY A 44 11.48 -3.00 0.57
N VAL A 45 11.77 -3.61 -0.59
CA VAL A 45 13.12 -4.01 -1.00
C VAL A 45 14.01 -2.80 -1.24
N ASP A 46 13.50 -1.76 -1.90
CA ASP A 46 14.26 -0.52 -2.16
C ASP A 46 14.81 0.10 -0.86
N ASN A 47 13.99 0.11 0.20
CA ASN A 47 14.38 0.64 1.51
C ASN A 47 15.48 -0.18 2.20
N VAL A 48 15.37 -1.51 2.15
CA VAL A 48 16.37 -2.43 2.76
C VAL A 48 17.71 -2.33 2.01
N ILE A 49 17.67 -2.28 0.68
CA ILE A 49 18.88 -2.13 -0.15
C ILE A 49 19.58 -0.81 0.14
N TYR A 50 18.83 0.30 0.26
CA TYR A 50 19.38 1.61 0.58
C TYR A 50 20.17 1.59 1.90
N ILE A 51 19.59 1.01 2.95
CA ILE A 51 20.26 0.87 4.26
C ILE A 51 21.52 0.01 4.15
N ALA A 52 21.45 -1.13 3.44
CA ALA A 52 22.59 -2.02 3.27
C ALA A 52 23.76 -1.32 2.54
N ILE A 53 23.46 -0.49 1.54
CA ILE A 53 24.45 0.30 0.80
C ILE A 53 25.08 1.36 1.72
N LEU A 54 24.26 2.11 2.46
CA LEU A 54 24.74 3.15 3.39
C LEU A 54 25.64 2.55 4.48
N CYS A 55 25.22 1.44 5.09
CA CYS A 55 26.01 0.78 6.12
C CYS A 55 27.34 0.25 5.58
N GLY A 56 27.40 -0.16 4.32
CA GLY A 56 28.64 -0.59 3.67
C GLY A 56 29.70 0.52 3.56
N ARG A 57 29.32 1.79 3.75
CA ARG A 57 30.23 2.95 3.73
C ARG A 57 30.79 3.32 5.12
N LEU A 58 30.34 2.67 6.19
CA LEU A 58 30.86 2.90 7.55
C LEU A 58 32.14 2.10 7.83
N PRO A 59 32.94 2.49 8.84
CA PRO A 59 34.05 1.69 9.35
C PRO A 59 33.55 0.29 9.77
N LYS A 60 34.36 -0.75 9.54
CA LYS A 60 33.97 -2.16 9.75
C LYS A 60 33.38 -2.44 11.15
N GLU A 61 33.84 -1.70 12.15
CA GLU A 61 33.41 -1.78 13.55
C GLU A 61 31.94 -1.34 13.74
N ASP A 62 31.48 -0.35 12.96
CA ASP A 62 30.14 0.23 13.08
C ASP A 62 29.12 -0.38 12.11
N GLN A 63 29.57 -1.11 11.07
CA GLN A 63 28.68 -1.62 10.03
C GLN A 63 27.61 -2.58 10.57
N GLN A 64 27.98 -3.46 11.52
CA GLN A 64 27.04 -4.40 12.11
C GLN A 64 25.96 -3.69 12.94
N PHE A 65 26.39 -2.71 13.75
CA PHE A 65 25.46 -1.92 14.56
C PHE A 65 24.52 -1.09 13.67
N ALA A 66 25.07 -0.38 12.69
CA ALA A 66 24.31 0.44 11.75
C ALA A 66 23.32 -0.41 10.93
N ARG A 67 23.70 -1.62 10.50
CA ARG A 67 22.79 -2.54 9.82
C ARG A 67 21.64 -2.98 10.71
N ASN A 68 21.92 -3.40 11.94
CA ASN A 68 20.87 -3.90 12.84
C ASN A 68 19.89 -2.80 13.22
N VAL A 69 20.40 -1.59 13.50
CA VAL A 69 19.55 -0.43 13.80
C VAL A 69 18.79 0.03 12.56
N GLY A 70 19.44 0.11 11.40
CA GLY A 70 18.81 0.51 10.15
C GLY A 70 17.71 -0.46 9.71
N LEU A 71 17.97 -1.77 9.76
CA LEU A 71 16.97 -2.80 9.48
C LEU A 71 15.84 -2.79 10.50
N GLY A 72 16.14 -2.64 11.80
CA GLY A 72 15.12 -2.53 12.84
C GLY A 72 14.20 -1.33 12.66
N LEU A 73 14.77 -0.17 12.34
CA LEU A 73 14.01 1.05 12.03
C LEU A 73 13.20 0.89 10.74
N ALA A 74 13.75 0.29 9.69
CA ALA A 74 13.03 0.05 8.45
C ALA A 74 11.81 -0.83 8.67
N MET A 75 11.95 -1.91 9.44
CA MET A 75 10.84 -2.80 9.78
C MET A 75 9.78 -2.08 10.63
N ALA A 76 10.20 -1.25 11.59
CA ALA A 76 9.29 -0.47 12.43
C ALA A 76 8.46 0.53 11.60
N VAL A 77 9.08 1.24 10.66
CA VAL A 77 8.39 2.18 9.75
C VAL A 77 7.51 1.44 8.74
N ARG A 78 7.83 0.18 8.41
CA ARG A 78 7.05 -0.62 7.46
C ARG A 78 5.76 -1.19 8.04
N ILE A 79 5.78 -1.54 9.33
CA ILE A 79 4.67 -2.19 10.04
C ILE A 79 3.79 -1.16 10.80
N GLY A 80 4.35 -0.01 11.16
CA GLY A 80 3.70 1.05 11.93
C GLY A 80 2.79 1.97 11.14
#